data_AF-A0A2S0RAQ3-F1
#
_entry.id   AF-A0A2S0RAQ3-F1
#
_cell.length_a   1.000
_cell.length_b   1.000
_cell.length_c   1.000
_cell.angle_alpha   90.00
_cell.angle_beta   90.00
_cell.angle_gamma   90.00
#
_symmetry.space_group_name_H-M   'P 1'
#
loop_
_entity.id
_entity.type
_entity.pdbx_description
1 polymer ?
#
loop_
_entity_poly.entity_id
_entity_poly.type
_entity_poly.pdbx_seq_one_letter_code
_entity_poly.pdbx_strand_id
1 'polypeptide(L)'
;MNLKIILLLIFIWPKNLSAQYEMKGTLSNNERNTVISELSKLSNTEIDTLKTIVINFYLSPDENPNGTCIDHYTSDWKYIKFFKKKKSKAMQFFITEKNYHYKKPFVKEDTNNVIKNLLFTDAKQCGNYIIIKPDGKFLKRLSEYRQFDIPDIIKKM
;
A
#
# COMPACT_ATOMS: atom_id res chain seq x y z
N MET A 1 -57.10 28.01 -15.09
CA MET A 1 -56.39 27.69 -13.84
C MET A 1 -56.25 26.18 -13.74
N ASN A 2 -55.06 25.62 -14.01
CA ASN A 2 -54.58 24.36 -13.42
C ASN A 2 -53.16 24.07 -13.97
N LEU A 3 -52.19 24.38 -13.12
CA LEU A 3 -50.76 24.23 -13.32
C LEU A 3 -50.39 22.77 -13.01
N LYS A 4 -50.04 21.97 -14.02
CA LYS A 4 -49.44 20.64 -13.79
C LYS A 4 -47.93 20.81 -13.64
N ILE A 5 -47.47 20.89 -12.39
CA ILE A 5 -46.05 20.79 -12.04
C ILE A 5 -45.65 19.32 -12.15
N ILE A 6 -44.81 19.00 -13.14
CA ILE A 6 -44.12 17.71 -13.22
C ILE A 6 -42.86 17.84 -12.35
N LEU A 7 -42.91 17.22 -11.16
CA LEU A 7 -41.72 17.08 -10.30
C LEU A 7 -40.86 15.95 -10.88
N LEU A 8 -39.77 16.32 -11.58
CA LEU A 8 -38.75 15.37 -11.99
C LEU A 8 -37.87 15.06 -10.77
N LEU A 9 -38.15 13.96 -10.07
CA LEU A 9 -37.27 13.43 -9.03
C LEU A 9 -36.04 12.80 -9.70
N ILE A 10 -34.98 13.60 -9.83
CA ILE A 10 -33.66 13.09 -10.18
C ILE A 10 -33.16 12.30 -8.96
N PHE A 11 -33.27 10.97 -9.01
CA PHE A 11 -32.54 10.08 -8.13
C PHE A 11 -31.04 10.19 -8.47
N ILE A 12 -30.36 11.12 -7.81
CA ILE A 12 -28.90 11.07 -7.71
C ILE A 12 -28.60 9.93 -6.74
N TRP A 13 -28.41 8.72 -7.25
CA TRP A 13 -27.79 7.67 -6.46
C TRP A 13 -26.42 8.17 -6.01
N PRO A 14 -26.13 8.26 -4.71
CA PRO A 14 -24.76 8.43 -4.28
C PRO A 14 -24.03 7.16 -4.71
N LYS A 15 -23.20 7.26 -5.75
CA LYS A 15 -22.21 6.22 -6.02
C LYS A 15 -21.43 6.07 -4.73
N ASN A 16 -21.59 4.91 -4.08
CA ASN A 16 -20.94 4.49 -2.86
C ASN A 16 -19.54 5.08 -2.75
N LEU A 17 -19.43 6.17 -1.99
CA LEU A 17 -18.18 6.77 -1.62
C LEU A 17 -17.66 5.93 -0.45
N SER A 18 -17.13 4.74 -0.73
CA SER A 18 -16.13 4.19 0.18
C SER A 18 -14.96 5.17 0.09
N ALA A 19 -14.93 6.13 1.01
CA ALA A 19 -13.87 7.11 1.07
C ALA A 19 -12.56 6.34 1.21
N GLN A 20 -11.84 6.20 0.10
CA GLN A 20 -10.54 5.58 0.05
C GLN A 20 -9.65 6.47 0.90
N TYR A 21 -9.24 6.00 2.07
CA TYR A 21 -8.45 6.79 3.00
C TYR A 21 -7.01 6.86 2.46
N GLU A 22 -6.80 7.84 1.59
CA GLU A 22 -5.50 8.25 1.07
C GLU A 22 -4.95 9.37 1.95
N MET A 23 -3.74 9.18 2.44
CA MET A 23 -3.01 10.17 3.24
C MET A 23 -1.75 10.58 2.51
N LYS A 24 -1.44 11.88 2.55
CA LYS A 24 -0.17 12.43 2.08
C LYS A 24 0.56 13.08 3.23
N GLY A 25 1.88 13.08 3.17
CA GLY A 25 2.71 13.71 4.18
C GLY A 25 4.19 13.60 3.84
N THR A 26 5.04 13.87 4.81
CA THR A 26 6.49 13.80 4.68
C THR A 26 7.05 13.13 5.92
N LEU A 27 7.83 12.07 5.76
CA LEU A 27 8.62 11.50 6.84
C LEU A 27 9.79 12.43 7.15
N SER A 28 10.09 12.62 8.42
CA SER A 28 11.37 13.19 8.84
C SER A 28 12.53 12.30 8.37
N ASN A 29 13.73 12.86 8.31
CA ASN A 29 14.94 12.09 7.95
C ASN A 29 15.15 10.90 8.89
N ASN A 30 14.87 11.06 10.19
CA ASN A 30 15.01 9.99 11.16
C ASN A 30 14.02 8.85 10.87
N GLU A 31 12.73 9.16 10.70
CA GLU A 31 11.70 8.17 10.38
C GLU A 31 12.02 7.44 9.07
N ARG A 32 12.43 8.18 8.04
CA ARG A 32 12.83 7.59 6.75
C ARG A 32 14.03 6.65 6.91
N ASN A 33 15.04 7.04 7.68
CA ASN A 33 16.21 6.20 7.95
C ASN A 33 15.83 4.95 8.77
N THR A 34 14.88 5.08 9.71
CA THR A 34 14.33 3.93 10.43
C THR A 34 13.63 2.96 9.49
N VAL A 35 12.78 3.44 8.56
CA VAL A 35 12.13 2.59 7.55
C VAL A 35 13.17 1.87 6.69
N ILE A 36 14.18 2.60 6.18
CA ILE A 36 15.23 2.02 5.34
C ILE A 36 16.02 0.96 6.09
N SER A 37 16.44 1.26 7.33
CA SER A 37 17.19 0.33 8.18
C SER A 37 16.40 -0.94 8.43
N GLU A 38 15.11 -0.82 8.77
CA GLU A 38 14.27 -1.98 9.04
C GLU A 38 14.04 -2.82 7.79
N LEU A 39 13.65 -2.20 6.67
CA LEU A 39 13.44 -2.92 5.42
C LEU A 39 14.72 -3.61 4.95
N SER A 40 15.89 -2.99 5.12
CA SER A 40 17.18 -3.59 4.77
C SER A 40 17.44 -4.85 5.59
N LYS A 41 17.20 -4.80 6.92
CA LYS A 41 17.33 -5.97 7.80
C LYS A 41 16.36 -7.09 7.43
N LEU A 42 15.07 -6.77 7.28
CA LEU A 42 14.02 -7.76 6.98
C LEU A 42 14.24 -8.45 5.62
N SER A 43 14.71 -7.69 4.63
CA SER A 43 14.92 -8.19 3.27
C SER A 43 16.34 -8.74 3.00
N ASN A 44 17.28 -8.54 3.93
CA ASN A 44 18.71 -8.77 3.73
C ASN A 44 19.20 -8.15 2.40
N THR A 45 18.74 -6.94 2.10
CA THR A 45 19.02 -6.24 0.84
C THR A 45 19.45 -4.81 1.15
N GLU A 46 20.47 -4.33 0.47
CA GLU A 46 20.84 -2.92 0.50
C GLU A 46 19.79 -2.08 -0.24
N ILE A 47 19.33 -1.00 0.39
CA ILE A 47 18.32 -0.13 -0.19
C ILE A 47 18.99 1.08 -0.82
N ASP A 48 18.79 1.24 -2.12
CA ASP A 48 19.17 2.43 -2.87
C ASP A 48 18.34 3.63 -2.40
N THR A 49 18.96 4.52 -1.64
CA THR A 49 18.29 5.65 -1.00
C THR A 49 17.80 6.71 -1.99
N LEU A 50 18.20 6.64 -3.26
CA LEU A 50 17.72 7.51 -4.33
C LEU A 50 16.47 6.96 -5.02
N LYS A 51 16.06 5.73 -4.72
CA LYS A 51 14.84 5.12 -5.25
C LYS A 51 13.63 5.44 -4.38
N THR A 52 12.48 5.44 -5.04
CA THR A 52 11.17 5.44 -4.36
C THR A 52 10.97 4.09 -3.68
N ILE A 53 10.53 4.07 -2.43
CA ILE A 53 10.20 2.85 -1.69
C ILE A 53 8.69 2.63 -1.80
N VAL A 54 8.29 1.42 -2.14
CA VAL A 54 6.89 0.96 -2.11
C VAL A 54 6.79 -0.15 -1.09
N ILE A 55 5.94 0.02 -0.09
CA ILE A 55 5.66 -1.03 0.89
C ILE A 55 4.20 -1.41 0.75
N ASN A 56 3.94 -2.67 0.43
CA ASN A 56 2.62 -3.26 0.49
C ASN A 56 2.51 -4.00 1.82
N PHE A 57 1.59 -3.57 2.70
CA PHE A 57 1.49 -4.04 4.07
C PHE A 57 0.19 -4.83 4.30
N TYR A 58 0.33 -6.02 4.89
CA TYR A 58 -0.76 -6.99 5.05
C TYR A 58 -0.95 -7.35 6.52
N LEU A 59 -2.18 -7.17 6.99
CA LEU A 59 -2.64 -7.70 8.27
C LEU A 59 -2.98 -9.18 8.10
N SER A 60 -2.85 -9.95 9.17
CA SER A 60 -3.33 -11.32 9.24
C SER A 60 -4.83 -11.32 8.93
N PRO A 61 -5.31 -12.21 8.05
CA PRO A 61 -6.73 -12.29 7.79
C PRO A 61 -7.47 -12.78 9.04
N ASP A 62 -8.65 -12.25 9.28
CA ASP A 62 -9.67 -13.01 10.01
C ASP A 62 -9.99 -14.24 9.16
N GLU A 63 -9.94 -15.43 9.76
CA GLU A 63 -10.01 -16.75 9.14
C GLU A 63 -10.81 -16.77 7.81
N ASN A 64 -10.12 -16.97 6.68
CA ASN A 64 -10.75 -16.82 5.37
C ASN A 64 -10.74 -18.17 4.61
N PRO A 65 -11.91 -18.75 4.29
CA PRO A 65 -11.99 -20.08 3.68
C PRO A 65 -11.53 -20.12 2.20
N ASN A 66 -11.40 -18.96 1.54
CA ASN A 66 -11.14 -18.86 0.08
C ASN A 66 -9.79 -18.20 -0.28
N GLY A 67 -8.79 -18.37 0.58
CA GLY A 67 -7.45 -17.80 0.39
C GLY A 67 -7.27 -16.46 1.09
N THR A 68 -6.04 -15.96 1.09
CA THR A 68 -5.67 -14.74 1.82
C THR A 68 -5.63 -13.55 0.87
N CYS A 69 -6.05 -12.37 1.32
CA CYS A 69 -5.96 -11.13 0.54
C CYS A 69 -4.59 -10.92 -0.12
N ILE A 70 -3.50 -11.26 0.57
CA ILE A 70 -2.11 -11.16 0.10
C ILE A 70 -1.82 -12.08 -1.10
N ASP A 71 -2.57 -13.17 -1.30
CA ASP A 71 -2.43 -14.04 -2.47
C ASP A 71 -2.72 -13.28 -3.77
N HIS A 72 -3.71 -12.38 -3.77
CA HIS A 72 -4.02 -11.51 -4.92
C HIS A 72 -2.81 -10.65 -5.29
N TYR A 73 -2.25 -9.97 -4.29
CA TYR A 73 -1.19 -8.98 -4.50
C TYR A 73 0.19 -9.60 -4.79
N THR A 74 0.45 -10.80 -4.29
CA THR A 74 1.76 -11.45 -4.44
C THR A 74 1.83 -12.41 -5.62
N SER A 75 0.75 -12.54 -6.40
CA SER A 75 0.68 -13.45 -7.55
C SER A 75 0.66 -12.73 -8.89
N ASP A 76 0.50 -11.40 -8.93
CA ASP A 76 0.61 -10.62 -10.16
C ASP A 76 2.09 -10.47 -10.58
N TRP A 77 2.53 -11.35 -11.49
CA TRP A 77 3.90 -11.33 -12.00
C TRP A 77 4.21 -10.07 -12.81
N LYS A 78 3.25 -9.46 -13.49
CA LYS A 78 3.49 -8.26 -14.33
C LYS A 78 3.82 -7.09 -13.43
N TYR A 79 3.06 -6.95 -12.34
CA TYR A 79 3.29 -5.97 -11.31
C TYR A 79 4.65 -6.16 -10.63
N ILE A 80 4.97 -7.38 -10.17
CA ILE A 80 6.28 -7.68 -9.57
C ILE A 80 7.43 -7.39 -10.54
N LYS A 81 7.26 -7.74 -11.83
CA LYS A 81 8.29 -7.51 -12.86
C LYS A 81 8.54 -6.02 -13.11
N PHE A 82 7.59 -5.13 -12.87
CA PHE A 82 7.80 -3.69 -12.98
C PHE A 82 8.95 -3.22 -12.08
N PHE A 83 8.96 -3.65 -10.82
CA PHE A 83 9.98 -3.25 -9.84
C PHE A 83 11.32 -3.97 -10.02
N LYS A 84 11.31 -5.20 -10.55
CA LYS A 84 12.55 -5.98 -10.81
C LYS A 84 13.37 -5.48 -12.01
N LYS A 85 12.87 -4.53 -12.80
CA LYS A 85 13.63 -3.97 -13.93
C LYS A 85 14.87 -3.23 -13.42
N LYS A 86 16.04 -3.46 -14.04
CA LYS A 86 17.31 -2.77 -13.69
C LYS A 86 17.17 -1.24 -13.64
N LYS A 87 16.35 -0.66 -14.53
CA LYS A 87 16.07 0.78 -14.62
C LYS A 87 14.87 1.25 -13.76
N SER A 88 14.32 0.39 -12.90
CA SER A 88 13.23 0.78 -12.00
C SER A 88 13.70 1.89 -11.07
N LYS A 89 12.93 2.98 -11.01
CA LYS A 89 13.13 4.08 -10.06
C LYS A 89 12.54 3.78 -8.69
N ALA A 90 11.97 2.59 -8.50
CA ALA A 90 11.31 2.18 -7.28
C ALA A 90 11.74 0.77 -6.85
N MET A 91 11.81 0.57 -5.53
CA MET A 91 11.99 -0.72 -4.87
C MET A 91 10.71 -1.09 -4.14
N GLN A 92 10.30 -2.35 -4.22
CA GLN A 92 9.08 -2.84 -3.61
C GLN A 92 9.38 -3.84 -2.50
N PHE A 93 8.61 -3.74 -1.42
CA PHE A 93 8.64 -4.63 -0.28
C PHE A 93 7.23 -5.10 0.03
N PHE A 94 7.07 -6.42 0.14
CA PHE A 94 5.84 -7.04 0.63
C PHE A 94 6.05 -7.37 2.10
N ILE A 95 5.33 -6.69 2.99
CA ILE A 95 5.52 -6.79 4.43
C ILE A 95 4.23 -7.28 5.10
N THR A 96 4.32 -8.29 5.95
CA THR A 96 3.21 -8.73 6.81
C THR A 96 3.40 -8.17 8.22
N GLU A 97 2.32 -8.06 8.99
CA GLU A 97 2.43 -7.74 10.42
C GLU A 97 3.14 -8.84 11.21
N LYS A 98 3.59 -8.50 12.42
CA LYS A 98 4.22 -9.45 13.33
C LYS A 98 3.36 -10.70 13.56
N ASN A 99 4.01 -11.85 13.60
CA ASN A 99 3.45 -13.21 13.70
C ASN A 99 2.63 -13.66 12.49
N TYR A 100 2.50 -12.84 11.43
CA TYR A 100 1.88 -13.29 10.19
C TYR A 100 2.93 -13.86 9.23
N HIS A 101 3.24 -15.14 9.40
CA HIS A 101 4.16 -15.86 8.53
C HIS A 101 3.50 -16.21 7.18
N TYR A 102 4.03 -15.68 6.09
CA TYR A 102 3.52 -15.97 4.75
C TYR A 102 4.49 -16.84 3.94
N LYS A 103 3.95 -17.82 3.21
CA LYS A 103 4.71 -18.89 2.53
C LYS A 103 5.71 -18.42 1.46
N LYS A 104 5.53 -17.21 0.89
CA LYS A 104 6.40 -16.73 -0.20
C LYS A 104 7.65 -16.03 0.36
N PRO A 105 8.86 -16.45 -0.02
CA PRO A 105 10.11 -16.00 0.63
C PRO A 105 10.45 -14.51 0.43
N PHE A 106 9.86 -13.87 -0.59
CA PHE A 106 10.04 -12.43 -0.86
C PHE A 106 9.07 -11.55 -0.07
N VAL A 107 8.12 -12.16 0.64
CA VAL A 107 7.28 -11.46 1.64
C VAL A 107 7.98 -11.59 2.98
N LYS A 108 8.14 -10.47 3.69
CA LYS A 108 8.85 -10.41 4.97
C LYS A 108 7.89 -10.01 6.08
N GLU A 109 8.10 -10.58 7.25
CA GLU A 109 7.36 -10.22 8.45
C GLU A 109 7.98 -8.99 9.11
N ASP A 110 7.16 -8.05 9.57
CA ASP A 110 7.58 -6.94 10.43
C ASP A 110 7.78 -7.41 11.88
N THR A 111 8.83 -8.20 12.09
CA THR A 111 9.10 -8.92 13.35
C THR A 111 9.18 -8.02 14.59
N ASN A 112 9.58 -6.75 14.40
CA ASN A 112 9.71 -5.75 15.45
C ASN A 112 8.56 -4.74 15.53
N ASN A 113 7.52 -4.88 14.69
CA ASN A 113 6.42 -3.91 14.53
C ASN A 113 6.86 -2.49 14.14
N VAL A 114 8.08 -2.31 13.62
CA VAL A 114 8.61 -0.97 13.31
C VAL A 114 7.85 -0.37 12.12
N ILE A 115 7.61 -1.15 11.07
CA ILE A 115 6.87 -0.70 9.89
C ILE A 115 5.40 -0.42 10.23
N LYS A 116 4.77 -1.30 11.01
CA LYS A 116 3.40 -1.16 11.48
C LYS A 116 3.23 0.12 12.30
N ASN A 117 4.02 0.29 13.35
CA ASN A 117 3.87 1.41 14.29
C ASN A 117 4.20 2.78 13.66
N LEU A 118 5.10 2.81 12.69
CA LEU A 118 5.49 4.06 12.05
C LEU A 118 4.56 4.44 10.89
N LEU A 119 4.14 3.45 10.08
CA LEU A 119 3.47 3.73 8.81
C LEU A 119 2.02 3.27 8.78
N PHE A 120 1.63 2.25 9.54
CA PHE A 120 0.35 1.54 9.39
C PHE A 120 -0.43 1.35 10.71
N THR A 121 -0.23 2.22 11.71
CA THR A 121 -0.91 2.14 13.02
C THR A 121 -2.44 2.09 12.89
N ASP A 122 -3.00 2.81 11.92
CA ASP A 122 -4.45 2.88 11.70
C ASP A 122 -4.96 1.83 10.68
N ALA A 123 -4.11 0.90 10.23
CA ALA A 123 -4.55 -0.15 9.32
C ALA A 123 -5.52 -1.09 10.04
N LYS A 124 -6.72 -1.26 9.47
CA LYS A 124 -7.79 -2.11 10.04
C LYS A 124 -8.15 -3.31 9.19
N GLN A 125 -7.71 -3.32 7.94
CA GLN A 125 -8.03 -4.34 6.96
C GLN A 125 -6.82 -4.63 6.09
N CYS A 126 -6.90 -5.68 5.30
CA CYS A 126 -5.84 -6.02 4.38
C CYS A 126 -5.77 -5.07 3.16
N GLY A 127 -4.64 -5.11 2.47
CA GLY A 127 -4.43 -4.36 1.23
C GLY A 127 -3.98 -2.93 1.50
N ASN A 128 -3.02 -2.71 2.39
CA ASN A 128 -2.48 -1.37 2.63
C ASN A 128 -1.24 -1.15 1.77
N TYR A 129 -0.96 0.10 1.41
CA TYR A 129 0.35 0.45 0.85
C TYR A 129 0.79 1.86 1.21
N ILE A 130 2.09 2.09 1.07
CA ILE A 130 2.70 3.42 1.07
C ILE A 130 3.75 3.51 -0.03
N ILE A 131 3.82 4.66 -0.67
CA ILE A 131 4.85 5.06 -1.63
C ILE A 131 5.63 6.21 -0.99
N ILE A 132 6.94 6.06 -0.82
CA ILE A 132 7.82 7.03 -0.17
C ILE A 132 8.89 7.47 -1.17
N LYS A 133 8.96 8.76 -1.46
CA LYS A 133 9.96 9.36 -2.35
C LYS A 133 11.32 9.49 -1.66
N PRO A 134 12.41 9.75 -2.42
CA PRO A 134 13.74 9.97 -1.85
C PRO A 134 13.80 11.12 -0.83
N ASP A 135 12.97 12.14 -1.00
CA ASP A 135 12.85 13.31 -0.11
C ASP A 135 11.92 13.09 1.10
N GLY A 136 11.43 11.86 1.29
CA GLY A 136 10.55 11.50 2.41
C GLY A 136 9.06 11.81 2.18
N LYS A 137 8.67 12.50 1.09
CA LYS A 137 7.26 12.68 0.76
C LYS A 137 6.60 11.32 0.52
N PHE A 138 5.39 11.15 1.03
CA PHE A 138 4.66 9.90 0.88
C PHE A 138 3.22 10.07 0.45
N LEU A 139 2.70 8.99 -0.14
CA LEU A 139 1.28 8.71 -0.35
C LEU A 139 1.00 7.35 0.25
N LYS A 140 0.07 7.30 1.20
CA LYS A 140 -0.34 6.09 1.93
C LYS A 140 -1.81 5.82 1.69
N ARG A 141 -2.18 4.54 1.58
CA ARG A 141 -3.56 4.09 1.50
C ARG A 141 -3.81 2.93 2.45
N LEU A 142 -4.87 3.03 3.25
CA LEU A 142 -5.24 2.05 4.28
C LEU A 142 -6.47 1.20 3.88
N SER A 143 -6.47 0.71 2.64
CA SER A 143 -7.56 -0.08 2.08
C SER A 143 -7.14 -0.69 0.75
N GLU A 144 -7.86 -1.73 0.33
CA GLU A 144 -7.67 -2.39 -0.95
C GLU A 144 -7.46 -1.42 -2.12
N TYR A 145 -6.59 -1.83 -3.03
CA TYR A 145 -6.13 -1.01 -4.14
C TYR A 145 -5.84 -1.88 -5.35
N ARG A 146 -5.80 -1.23 -6.50
CA ARG A 146 -5.41 -1.87 -7.75
C ARG A 146 -3.90 -1.72 -7.92
N GLN A 147 -3.17 -2.83 -7.97
CA GLN A 147 -1.71 -2.81 -8.05
C GLN A 147 -1.19 -2.06 -9.29
N PHE A 148 -1.91 -2.17 -10.40
CA PHE A 148 -1.60 -1.52 -11.67
C PHE A 148 -1.68 0.02 -11.59
N ASP A 149 -2.30 0.61 -10.57
CA ASP A 149 -2.32 2.06 -10.37
C ASP A 149 -1.00 2.58 -9.80
N ILE A 150 -0.26 1.77 -9.03
CA ILE A 150 0.96 2.19 -8.32
C ILE A 150 2.05 2.70 -9.28
N PRO A 151 2.39 2.03 -10.40
CA PRO A 151 3.34 2.55 -11.38
C PRO A 151 3.00 3.94 -11.89
N ASP A 152 1.71 4.25 -12.08
CA ASP A 152 1.28 5.56 -12.57
C ASP A 152 1.27 6.61 -11.45
N ILE A 153 0.95 6.22 -10.22
CA ILE A 153 1.08 7.09 -9.05
C ILE A 153 2.56 7.49 -8.85
N ILE A 154 3.50 6.54 -8.95
CA ILE A 154 4.94 6.80 -8.81
C ILE A 154 5.43 7.84 -9.83
N LYS A 155 4.88 7.84 -11.05
CA LYS A 155 5.24 8.80 -12.11
C LYS A 155 4.67 10.20 -11.88
N LYS A 156 3.51 10.31 -11.21
CA LYS A 156 2.78 11.56 -10.99
C LYS A 156 3.18 12.30 -9.73
N MET A 157 3.59 11.58 -8.69
CA MET A 157 4.21 12.14 -7.48
C MET A 157 5.59 12.69 -7.78
#